data_AF-A0A2R6H1B9-F1
#
_entry.id   AF-A0A2R6H1B9-F1
#
_cell.length_a   1.000
_cell.length_b   1.000
_cell.length_c   1.000
_cell.angle_alpha   90.00
_cell.angle_beta   90.00
_cell.angle_gamma   90.00
#
_symmetry.space_group_name_H-M   'P 1'
#
loop_
_entity.id
_entity.type
_entity.pdbx_description
1 polymer ?
#
loop_
_entity_poly.entity_id
_entity_poly.type
_entity_poly.pdbx_seq_one_letter_code
_entity_poly.pdbx_strand_id
1 'polypeptide(L)'
;MTGQAVQRLVKDEREQLLDGKDGIEAAVVTRPNRSQTVAIGLLTLGEVAEAKAWFRALVEEWLTYAGNSWEAQYENEPKQSAQRGPWNDYVNAVYCAVLGSADIENAAEVVDKRATEEFVDELENRDLAFRVDLARSLSAYILADPSLSEVLDALERRVNEHGNDWDYDRYHAYARTLRGLQAESESEIAVGIEALLAFHQTHLASGNGVDAVDSAVALDATAMLALARWDGWAITIDHEAIPDALNDDEYYPVGE
;
A
#
# COMPACT_ATOMS: atom_id res chain seq x y z
N MET A 1 -24.83 -0.54 6.28
CA MET A 1 -24.48 -0.39 7.72
C MET A 1 -23.01 0.00 7.90
N THR A 2 -22.12 -0.39 6.99
CA THR A 2 -20.70 -0.04 6.92
C THR A 2 -20.43 1.47 6.99
N GLY A 3 -21.12 2.30 6.20
CA GLY A 3 -20.87 3.76 6.18
C GLY A 3 -21.06 4.49 7.52
N GLN A 4 -22.05 4.12 8.34
CA GLN A 4 -22.23 4.72 9.67
C GLN A 4 -21.18 4.26 10.69
N ALA A 5 -20.66 3.04 10.54
CA ALA A 5 -19.59 2.53 11.38
C ALA A 5 -18.26 3.21 11.03
N VAL A 6 -17.96 3.33 9.74
CA VAL A 6 -16.81 4.10 9.21
C VAL A 6 -16.88 5.55 9.69
N GLN A 7 -18.02 6.23 9.49
CA GLN A 7 -18.19 7.63 9.91
C GLN A 7 -17.91 7.84 11.40
N ARG A 8 -18.40 6.93 12.25
CA ARG A 8 -18.18 7.02 13.70
C ARG A 8 -16.71 6.80 14.05
N LEU A 9 -16.11 5.74 13.52
CA LEU A 9 -14.70 5.42 13.76
C LEU A 9 -13.80 6.57 13.33
N VAL A 10 -13.95 7.04 12.09
CA VAL A 10 -13.15 8.15 11.54
C VAL A 10 -13.31 9.40 12.39
N LYS A 11 -14.54 9.74 12.79
CA LYS A 11 -14.78 10.90 13.65
C LYS A 11 -14.07 10.78 14.99
N ASP A 12 -14.27 9.66 15.70
CA ASP A 12 -13.70 9.45 17.03
C ASP A 12 -12.17 9.41 17.00
N GLU A 13 -11.58 8.76 15.99
CA GLU A 13 -10.13 8.68 15.78
C GLU A 13 -9.54 10.04 15.42
N ARG A 14 -10.16 10.77 14.49
CA ARG A 14 -9.74 12.11 14.07
C ARG A 14 -9.76 13.10 15.23
N GLU A 15 -10.83 13.14 16.02
CA GLU A 15 -10.94 14.01 17.20
C GLU A 15 -9.83 13.70 18.21
N GLN A 16 -9.53 12.43 18.46
CA GLN A 16 -8.47 12.03 19.39
C GLN A 16 -7.06 12.32 18.87
N LEU A 17 -6.82 12.14 17.57
CA LEU A 17 -5.52 12.39 16.96
C LEU A 17 -5.18 13.88 16.92
N LEU A 18 -6.19 14.74 16.70
CA LEU A 18 -6.00 16.19 16.62
C LEU A 18 -6.02 16.88 17.99
N ASP A 19 -6.46 16.21 19.07
CA ASP A 19 -6.56 16.83 20.39
C ASP A 19 -5.20 17.35 20.88
N GLY A 20 -5.13 18.67 21.10
CA GLY A 20 -3.91 19.36 21.51
C GLY A 20 -2.79 19.36 20.48
N LYS A 21 -3.06 19.03 19.21
CA LYS A 21 -2.08 19.03 18.11
C LYS A 21 -2.23 20.26 17.22
N ASP A 22 -1.09 20.70 16.67
CA ASP A 22 -1.01 21.81 15.71
C ASP A 22 -1.06 21.27 14.28
N GLY A 23 -2.22 20.74 13.88
CA GLY A 23 -2.45 20.22 12.53
C GLY A 23 -2.25 18.71 12.35
N ILE A 24 -2.41 18.28 11.10
CA ILE A 24 -2.38 16.86 10.70
C ILE A 24 -0.96 16.30 10.84
N GLU A 25 0.05 17.06 10.44
CA GLU A 25 1.46 16.67 10.52
C GLU A 25 1.86 16.34 11.97
N ALA A 26 1.40 17.12 12.95
CA ALA A 26 1.65 16.85 14.36
C ALA A 26 0.82 15.66 14.92
N ALA A 27 -0.29 15.33 14.26
CA ALA A 27 -1.20 14.25 14.64
C ALA A 27 -0.74 12.89 14.13
N VAL A 28 -0.14 12.83 12.94
CA VAL A 28 0.39 11.57 12.37
C VAL A 28 1.60 11.05 13.13
N VAL A 29 2.43 11.97 13.64
CA VAL A 29 3.66 11.65 14.38
C VAL A 29 3.36 10.68 15.53
N THR A 30 4.06 9.53 15.55
CA THR A 30 3.93 8.43 16.52
C THR A 30 2.61 7.66 16.51
N ARG A 31 1.64 8.02 15.65
CA ARG A 31 0.36 7.31 15.48
C ARG A 31 0.01 7.07 14.00
N PRO A 32 0.94 6.59 13.15
CA PRO A 32 0.71 6.48 11.72
C PRO A 32 -0.41 5.49 11.38
N ASN A 33 -0.51 4.34 12.08
CA ASN A 33 -1.59 3.37 11.86
C ASN A 33 -3.00 3.97 12.01
N ARG A 34 -3.26 4.66 13.14
CA ARG A 34 -4.57 5.29 13.41
C ARG A 34 -4.88 6.40 12.40
N SER A 35 -3.85 7.13 12.02
CA SER A 35 -3.96 8.21 11.04
C SER A 35 -4.24 7.68 9.63
N GLN A 36 -3.67 6.54 9.26
CA GLN A 36 -3.98 5.86 8.01
C GLN A 36 -5.43 5.36 7.97
N THR A 37 -5.94 4.81 9.09
CA THR A 37 -7.38 4.50 9.25
C THR A 37 -8.26 5.74 9.00
N VAL A 38 -7.88 6.91 9.54
CA VAL A 38 -8.60 8.17 9.27
C VAL A 38 -8.51 8.56 7.80
N ALA A 39 -7.34 8.52 7.17
CA ALA A 39 -7.16 8.88 5.76
C ALA A 39 -8.03 8.02 4.82
N ILE A 40 -7.97 6.69 4.99
CA ILE A 40 -8.75 5.74 4.20
C ILE A 40 -10.24 5.93 4.45
N GLY A 41 -10.64 6.10 5.71
CA GLY A 41 -12.04 6.31 6.06
C GLY A 41 -12.61 7.63 5.51
N LEU A 42 -11.85 8.73 5.54
CA LEU A 42 -12.22 9.99 4.91
C LEU A 42 -12.40 9.83 3.40
N LEU A 43 -11.48 9.12 2.74
CA LEU A 43 -11.58 8.83 1.31
C LEU A 43 -12.88 8.06 0.99
N THR A 44 -13.20 7.05 1.80
CA THR A 44 -14.43 6.26 1.70
C THR A 44 -15.70 7.08 1.88
N LEU A 45 -15.65 8.11 2.74
CA LEU A 45 -16.77 9.01 3.01
C LEU A 45 -16.90 10.14 1.97
N GLY A 46 -16.01 10.18 0.97
CA GLY A 46 -15.98 11.24 -0.05
C GLY A 46 -15.35 12.56 0.42
N GLU A 47 -14.69 12.58 1.58
CA GLU A 47 -13.94 13.75 2.08
C GLU A 47 -12.54 13.81 1.45
N VAL A 48 -12.48 13.81 0.11
CA VAL A 48 -11.26 13.51 -0.66
C VAL A 48 -10.11 14.49 -0.39
N ALA A 49 -10.40 15.79 -0.38
CA ALA A 49 -9.37 16.80 -0.14
C ALA A 49 -8.70 16.64 1.23
N GLU A 50 -9.50 16.28 2.25
CA GLU A 50 -8.96 16.02 3.57
C GLU A 50 -8.21 14.69 3.63
N ALA A 51 -8.75 13.63 3.03
CA ALA A 51 -8.08 12.35 2.92
C ALA A 51 -6.68 12.49 2.29
N LYS A 52 -6.55 13.24 1.19
CA LYS A 52 -5.25 13.53 0.55
C LYS A 52 -4.31 14.29 1.47
N ALA A 53 -4.79 15.22 2.30
CA ALA A 53 -3.95 15.91 3.28
C ALA A 53 -3.38 14.95 4.33
N TRP A 54 -4.20 14.02 4.83
CA TRP A 54 -3.73 12.97 5.74
C TRP A 54 -2.74 12.01 5.07
N PHE A 55 -3.03 11.55 3.86
CA PHE A 55 -2.11 10.68 3.11
C PHE A 55 -0.75 11.35 2.88
N ARG A 56 -0.72 12.63 2.50
CA ARG A 56 0.52 13.41 2.32
C ARG A 56 1.35 13.46 3.59
N ALA A 57 0.73 13.81 4.72
CA ALA A 57 1.42 13.83 6.01
C ALA A 57 1.94 12.45 6.43
N LEU A 58 1.22 11.38 6.06
CA LEU A 58 1.61 10.00 6.34
C LEU A 58 2.82 9.53 5.53
N VAL A 59 3.08 10.06 4.32
CA VAL A 59 4.23 9.63 3.51
C VAL A 59 5.53 9.81 4.30
N GLU A 60 5.80 11.03 4.78
CA GLU A 60 7.02 11.35 5.51
C GLU A 60 7.14 10.57 6.83
N GLU A 61 6.03 10.45 7.58
CA GLU A 61 6.02 9.74 8.86
C GLU A 61 6.25 8.24 8.66
N TRP A 62 5.64 7.61 7.64
CA TRP A 62 5.87 6.19 7.36
C TRP A 62 7.32 5.93 6.96
N LEU A 63 7.90 6.76 6.10
CA LEU A 63 9.31 6.63 5.72
C LEU A 63 10.23 6.81 6.92
N THR A 64 9.93 7.75 7.82
CA THR A 64 10.69 7.97 9.06
C THR A 64 10.57 6.77 10.01
N TYR A 65 9.35 6.27 10.21
CA TYR A 65 9.09 5.13 11.10
C TYR A 65 9.74 3.84 10.58
N ALA A 66 9.60 3.58 9.28
CA ALA A 66 10.22 2.45 8.61
C ALA A 66 11.75 2.56 8.62
N GLY A 67 12.29 3.76 8.37
CA GLY A 67 13.73 4.03 8.41
C GLY A 67 14.34 3.77 9.80
N ASN A 68 13.74 4.32 10.85
CA ASN A 68 14.17 4.09 12.23
C ASN A 68 14.13 2.59 12.59
N SER A 69 13.08 1.90 12.16
CA SER A 69 12.93 0.45 12.39
C SER A 69 13.96 -0.36 11.59
N TRP A 70 14.24 0.04 10.35
CA TRP A 70 15.28 -0.56 9.51
C TRP A 70 16.66 -0.41 10.16
N GLU A 71 17.01 0.80 10.61
CA GLU A 71 18.30 1.08 11.25
C GLU A 71 18.46 0.28 12.54
N ALA A 72 17.45 0.33 13.42
CA ALA A 72 17.48 -0.40 14.69
C ALA A 72 17.67 -1.92 14.51
N GLN A 73 17.06 -2.48 13.46
CA GLN A 73 17.08 -3.92 13.15
C GLN A 73 18.36 -4.34 12.42
N TYR A 74 18.69 -3.69 11.31
CA TYR A 74 19.69 -4.17 10.37
C TYR A 74 21.08 -3.55 10.56
N GLU A 75 21.23 -2.43 11.28
CA GLU A 75 22.56 -1.88 11.60
C GLU A 75 23.33 -2.81 12.55
N ASN A 76 22.63 -3.46 13.48
CA ASN A 76 23.24 -4.33 14.48
C ASN A 76 23.25 -5.81 14.07
N GLU A 77 22.24 -6.27 13.33
CA GLU A 77 22.07 -7.65 12.89
C GLU A 77 21.67 -7.70 11.41
N PRO A 78 22.59 -7.48 10.46
CA PRO A 78 22.26 -7.31 9.03
C PRO A 78 21.61 -8.54 8.39
N LYS A 79 21.74 -9.73 9.01
CA LYS A 79 21.13 -10.98 8.54
C LYS A 79 19.77 -11.28 9.17
N GLN A 80 19.16 -10.33 9.85
CA GLN A 80 17.90 -10.57 10.56
C GLN A 80 16.78 -11.08 9.63
N SER A 81 15.90 -11.91 10.18
CA SER A 81 14.76 -12.48 9.44
C SER A 81 13.98 -11.42 8.68
N ALA A 82 13.74 -11.67 7.39
CA ALA A 82 12.96 -10.79 6.53
C ALA A 82 11.52 -10.53 7.04
N GLN A 83 10.98 -11.45 7.85
CA GLN A 83 9.65 -11.31 8.46
C GLN A 83 9.58 -10.20 9.53
N ARG A 84 10.71 -9.78 10.11
CA ARG A 84 10.77 -8.79 11.19
C ARG A 84 10.93 -7.35 10.70
N GLY A 85 11.35 -7.16 9.45
CA GLY A 85 11.64 -5.85 8.87
C GLY A 85 10.42 -4.95 8.69
N PRO A 86 10.65 -3.65 8.46
CA PRO A 86 9.61 -2.62 8.37
C PRO A 86 8.91 -2.59 7.01
N TRP A 87 8.89 -3.70 6.29
CA TRP A 87 8.49 -3.75 4.88
C TRP A 87 7.04 -3.38 4.65
N ASN A 88 6.16 -3.69 5.61
CA ASN A 88 4.77 -3.25 5.54
C ASN A 88 4.64 -1.71 5.66
N ASP A 89 5.48 -1.09 6.49
CA ASP A 89 5.49 0.36 6.69
C ASP A 89 6.02 1.08 5.43
N TYR A 90 7.02 0.50 4.77
CA TYR A 90 7.49 0.98 3.46
C TYR A 90 6.41 0.86 2.37
N VAL A 91 5.71 -0.28 2.29
CA VAL A 91 4.57 -0.43 1.36
C VAL A 91 3.47 0.58 1.67
N ASN A 92 3.14 0.80 2.94
CA ASN A 92 2.17 1.81 3.37
C ASN A 92 2.60 3.23 2.98
N ALA A 93 3.89 3.56 3.05
CA ALA A 93 4.40 4.84 2.58
C ALA A 93 4.11 5.06 1.09
N VAL A 94 4.39 4.03 0.25
CA VAL A 94 4.11 4.07 -1.19
C VAL A 94 2.60 4.20 -1.45
N TYR A 95 1.76 3.45 -0.74
CA TYR A 95 0.31 3.59 -0.87
C TYR A 95 -0.18 4.99 -0.49
N CYS A 96 0.32 5.55 0.61
CA CYS A 96 -0.03 6.92 1.00
C CYS A 96 0.43 7.94 -0.04
N ALA A 97 1.59 7.74 -0.66
CA ALA A 97 2.10 8.64 -1.69
C ALA A 97 1.21 8.61 -2.95
N VAL A 98 0.85 7.41 -3.40
CA VAL A 98 -0.04 7.21 -4.55
C VAL A 98 -1.44 7.77 -4.27
N LEU A 99 -2.05 7.46 -3.12
CA LEU A 99 -3.39 7.93 -2.76
C LEU A 99 -3.42 9.43 -2.45
N GLY A 100 -2.32 9.98 -1.93
CA GLY A 100 -2.16 11.42 -1.69
C GLY A 100 -1.86 12.23 -2.96
N SER A 101 -1.55 11.56 -4.08
CA SER A 101 -0.98 12.15 -5.30
C SER A 101 0.20 13.06 -4.96
N ALA A 102 1.15 12.56 -4.17
CA ALA A 102 2.28 13.36 -3.69
C ALA A 102 3.50 12.50 -3.36
N ASP A 103 4.68 12.94 -3.81
CA ASP A 103 5.98 12.35 -3.49
C ASP A 103 6.10 10.84 -3.81
N ILE A 104 5.40 10.37 -4.85
CA ILE A 104 5.34 8.96 -5.26
C ILE A 104 6.74 8.42 -5.58
N GLU A 105 7.46 9.10 -6.47
CA GLU A 105 8.83 8.72 -6.86
C GLU A 105 9.79 8.77 -5.66
N ASN A 106 9.71 9.81 -4.82
CA ASN A 106 10.57 9.95 -3.65
C ASN A 106 10.33 8.82 -2.63
N ALA A 107 9.06 8.46 -2.37
CA ALA A 107 8.74 7.32 -1.52
C ALA A 107 9.30 6.03 -2.10
N ALA A 108 9.12 5.79 -3.41
CA ALA A 108 9.66 4.63 -4.11
C ALA A 108 11.19 4.57 -4.03
N GLU A 109 11.90 5.69 -4.23
CA GLU A 109 13.36 5.78 -4.12
C GLU A 109 13.88 5.40 -2.73
N VAL A 110 13.21 5.87 -1.67
CA VAL A 110 13.62 5.54 -0.30
C VAL A 110 13.48 4.04 -0.05
N VAL A 111 12.39 3.43 -0.51
CA VAL A 111 12.17 1.99 -0.39
C VAL A 111 13.21 1.21 -1.21
N ASP A 112 13.47 1.62 -2.45
CA ASP A 112 14.45 0.97 -3.34
C ASP A 112 15.86 0.96 -2.74
N LYS A 113 16.30 2.10 -2.19
CA LYS A 113 17.61 2.23 -1.49
C LYS A 113 17.76 1.29 -0.29
N ARG A 114 16.67 0.76 0.26
CA ARG A 114 16.66 -0.13 1.44
C ARG A 114 16.44 -1.60 1.07
N ALA A 115 15.82 -1.88 -0.07
CA ALA A 115 15.51 -3.23 -0.55
C ALA A 115 16.45 -3.66 -1.69
N THR A 116 17.73 -3.29 -1.62
CA THR A 116 18.71 -3.64 -2.66
C THR A 116 18.88 -5.15 -2.78
N GLU A 117 19.23 -5.63 -3.96
CA GLU A 117 19.43 -7.07 -4.19
C GLU A 117 20.46 -7.68 -3.25
N GLU A 118 21.62 -7.04 -3.12
CA GLU A 118 22.70 -7.49 -2.25
C GLU A 118 22.24 -7.62 -0.79
N PHE A 119 21.47 -6.65 -0.29
CA PHE A 119 20.93 -6.70 1.06
C PHE A 119 19.90 -7.83 1.21
N VAL A 120 18.97 -7.91 0.25
CA VAL A 120 17.84 -8.83 0.31
C VAL A 120 18.32 -10.29 0.25
N ASP A 121 19.30 -10.61 -0.57
CA ASP A 121 19.83 -11.97 -0.71
C ASP A 121 20.58 -12.47 0.54
N GLU A 122 21.02 -11.57 1.42
CA GLU A 122 21.67 -11.92 2.68
C GLU A 122 20.70 -12.14 3.85
N LEU A 123 19.41 -11.85 3.69
CA LEU A 123 18.42 -11.96 4.75
C LEU A 123 18.17 -13.43 5.16
N GLU A 124 18.09 -13.68 6.47
CA GLU A 124 17.54 -14.94 6.98
C GLU A 124 16.08 -15.09 6.56
N ASN A 125 15.71 -16.33 6.22
CA ASN A 125 14.36 -16.66 5.73
C ASN A 125 13.91 -15.82 4.53
N ARG A 126 14.85 -15.43 3.66
CA ARG A 126 14.60 -14.74 2.39
C ARG A 126 13.50 -15.39 1.56
N ASP A 127 13.38 -16.71 1.61
CA ASP A 127 12.35 -17.48 0.91
C ASP A 127 10.91 -17.18 1.39
N LEU A 128 10.75 -16.58 2.58
CA LEU A 128 9.48 -16.15 3.16
C LEU A 128 9.30 -14.61 3.14
N ALA A 129 10.17 -13.90 2.43
CA ALA A 129 10.26 -12.44 2.45
C ALA A 129 9.32 -11.73 1.45
N PHE A 130 8.11 -12.25 1.21
CA PHE A 130 7.24 -11.77 0.12
C PHE A 130 6.90 -10.27 0.20
N ARG A 131 6.82 -9.70 1.41
CA ARG A 131 6.59 -8.25 1.59
C ARG A 131 7.76 -7.39 1.09
N VAL A 132 9.00 -7.88 1.23
CA VAL A 132 10.20 -7.20 0.71
C VAL A 132 10.12 -7.15 -0.81
N ASP A 133 9.73 -8.26 -1.41
CA ASP A 133 9.59 -8.37 -2.85
C ASP A 133 8.46 -7.50 -3.39
N LEU A 134 7.33 -7.42 -2.67
CA LEU A 134 6.26 -6.48 -3.02
C LEU A 134 6.76 -5.04 -2.97
N ALA A 135 7.44 -4.64 -1.89
CA ALA A 135 8.02 -3.30 -1.75
C ALA A 135 8.99 -2.99 -2.90
N ARG A 136 9.89 -3.93 -3.20
CA ARG A 136 10.85 -3.82 -4.31
C ARG A 136 10.17 -3.76 -5.68
N SER A 137 9.11 -4.55 -5.90
CA SER A 137 8.37 -4.57 -7.17
C SER A 137 7.61 -3.26 -7.40
N LEU A 138 6.98 -2.71 -6.35
CA LEU A 138 6.29 -1.42 -6.42
C LEU A 138 7.28 -0.29 -6.74
N SER A 139 8.41 -0.25 -6.02
CA SER A 139 9.46 0.73 -6.29
C SER A 139 10.05 0.59 -7.68
N ALA A 140 10.38 -0.63 -8.11
CA ALA A 140 10.90 -0.91 -9.43
C ALA A 140 9.94 -0.46 -10.53
N TYR A 141 8.63 -0.67 -10.35
CA TYR A 141 7.63 -0.17 -11.29
C TYR A 141 7.62 1.37 -11.36
N ILE A 142 7.46 2.05 -10.21
CA ILE A 142 7.36 3.51 -10.14
C ILE A 142 8.63 4.19 -10.70
N LEU A 143 9.80 3.60 -10.44
CA LEU A 143 11.09 4.15 -10.89
C LEU A 143 11.49 3.68 -12.31
N ALA A 144 10.60 2.95 -13.01
CA ALA A 144 10.87 2.37 -14.32
C ALA A 144 12.16 1.53 -14.36
N ASP A 145 12.42 0.76 -13.30
CA ASP A 145 13.58 -0.11 -13.18
C ASP A 145 13.45 -1.34 -14.12
N PRO A 146 14.46 -1.60 -14.99
CA PRO A 146 14.41 -2.71 -15.94
C PRO A 146 14.41 -4.10 -15.28
N SER A 147 14.77 -4.21 -14.00
CA SER A 147 14.77 -5.46 -13.23
C SER A 147 13.38 -5.89 -12.77
N LEU A 148 12.32 -5.07 -12.94
CA LEU A 148 10.97 -5.38 -12.46
C LEU A 148 10.51 -6.80 -12.82
N SER A 149 10.71 -7.24 -14.07
CA SER A 149 10.28 -8.57 -14.51
C SER A 149 10.96 -9.69 -13.71
N GLU A 150 12.25 -9.54 -13.41
CA GLU A 150 13.01 -10.52 -12.63
C GLU A 150 12.57 -10.53 -11.17
N VAL A 151 12.29 -9.35 -10.59
CA VAL A 151 11.77 -9.22 -9.23
C VAL A 151 10.40 -9.91 -9.11
N LEU A 152 9.50 -9.72 -10.09
CA LEU A 152 8.19 -10.35 -10.14
C LEU A 152 8.27 -11.87 -10.33
N ASP A 153 9.12 -12.36 -11.25
CA ASP A 153 9.38 -13.80 -11.43
C ASP A 153 9.85 -14.44 -10.11
N ALA A 154 10.75 -13.75 -9.39
CA ALA A 154 11.27 -14.22 -8.13
C ALA A 154 10.21 -14.23 -7.01
N LEU A 155 9.35 -13.21 -6.95
CA LEU A 155 8.21 -13.15 -6.02
C LEU A 155 7.26 -14.33 -6.26
N GLU A 156 6.76 -14.49 -7.49
CA GLU A 156 5.80 -15.53 -7.84
C GLU A 156 6.37 -16.92 -7.58
N ARG A 157 7.63 -17.16 -7.95
CA ARG A 157 8.31 -18.43 -7.67
C ARG A 157 8.34 -18.73 -6.17
N ARG A 158 8.79 -17.78 -5.34
CA ARG A 158 8.87 -17.99 -3.89
C ARG A 158 7.51 -18.20 -3.25
N VAL A 159 6.51 -17.44 -3.68
CA VAL A 159 5.12 -17.61 -3.21
C VAL A 159 4.58 -19.00 -3.58
N ASN A 160 4.86 -19.49 -4.79
CA ASN A 160 4.47 -20.85 -5.21
C ASN A 160 5.20 -21.95 -4.41
N GLU A 161 6.47 -21.73 -4.05
CA GLU A 161 7.29 -22.73 -3.36
C GLU A 161 7.03 -22.75 -1.85
N HIS A 162 6.71 -21.60 -1.25
CA HIS A 162 6.73 -21.41 0.21
C HIS A 162 5.51 -20.70 0.80
N GLY A 163 4.67 -20.08 -0.03
CA GLY A 163 3.48 -19.35 0.40
C GLY A 163 2.35 -20.28 0.85
N ASN A 164 1.47 -19.75 1.69
CA ASN A 164 0.15 -20.34 1.93
C ASN A 164 -0.90 -19.73 0.98
N ASP A 165 -2.16 -20.16 1.08
CA ASP A 165 -3.25 -19.65 0.23
C ASP A 165 -3.41 -18.12 0.33
N TRP A 166 -3.21 -17.53 1.50
CA TRP A 166 -3.26 -16.09 1.71
C TRP A 166 -2.12 -15.37 0.96
N ASP A 167 -0.90 -15.89 1.04
CA ASP A 167 0.25 -15.34 0.32
C ASP A 167 0.05 -15.48 -1.20
N TYR A 168 -0.44 -16.65 -1.63
CA TYR A 168 -0.73 -16.92 -3.03
C TYR A 168 -1.70 -15.90 -3.60
N ASP A 169 -2.89 -15.77 -3.01
CA ASP A 169 -3.94 -14.89 -3.50
C ASP A 169 -3.48 -13.42 -3.56
N ARG A 170 -2.77 -12.97 -2.52
CA ARG A 170 -2.32 -11.57 -2.45
C ARG A 170 -1.22 -11.27 -3.47
N TYR A 171 -0.12 -12.02 -3.44
CA TYR A 171 1.08 -11.63 -4.18
C TYR A 171 0.99 -11.95 -5.68
N HIS A 172 0.23 -12.98 -6.09
CA HIS A 172 -0.06 -13.21 -7.51
C HIS A 172 -0.93 -12.11 -8.09
N ALA A 173 -1.92 -11.62 -7.34
CA ALA A 173 -2.76 -10.51 -7.79
C ALA A 173 -1.95 -9.21 -7.97
N TYR A 174 -1.01 -8.95 -7.05
CA TYR A 174 -0.03 -7.87 -7.20
C TYR A 174 0.85 -8.02 -8.44
N ALA A 175 1.50 -9.18 -8.58
CA ALA A 175 2.38 -9.45 -9.71
C ALA A 175 1.63 -9.32 -11.05
N ARG A 176 0.39 -9.82 -11.11
CA ARG A 176 -0.46 -9.70 -12.29
C ARG A 176 -0.77 -8.25 -12.63
N THR A 177 -1.14 -7.44 -11.63
CA THR A 177 -1.42 -6.02 -11.86
C THR A 177 -0.19 -5.29 -12.40
N LEU A 178 0.98 -5.49 -11.79
CA LEU A 178 2.23 -4.86 -12.21
C LEU A 178 2.71 -5.33 -13.59
N ARG A 179 2.53 -6.62 -13.92
CA ARG A 179 2.78 -7.13 -15.28
C ARG A 179 1.82 -6.52 -16.29
N GLY A 180 0.55 -6.39 -15.93
CA GLY A 180 -0.46 -5.74 -16.77
C GLY A 180 -0.08 -4.31 -17.09
N LEU A 181 0.38 -3.56 -16.08
CA LEU A 181 0.90 -2.21 -16.23
C LEU A 181 2.13 -2.18 -17.16
N GLN A 182 3.15 -3.00 -16.90
CA GLN A 182 4.36 -3.09 -17.72
C GLN A 182 4.08 -3.51 -19.17
N ALA A 183 3.08 -4.37 -19.38
CA ALA A 183 2.69 -4.88 -20.70
C ALA A 183 1.67 -3.99 -21.41
N GLU A 184 1.31 -2.85 -20.82
CA GLU A 184 0.30 -1.93 -21.34
C GLU A 184 -1.06 -2.62 -21.61
N SER A 185 -1.47 -3.53 -20.73
CA SER A 185 -2.66 -4.37 -20.87
C SER A 185 -3.71 -4.03 -19.84
N GLU A 186 -4.64 -3.13 -20.22
CA GLU A 186 -5.79 -2.72 -19.39
C GLU A 186 -6.55 -3.92 -18.80
N SER A 187 -6.75 -4.97 -19.59
CA SER A 187 -7.43 -6.20 -19.14
C SER A 187 -6.66 -6.93 -18.04
N GLU A 188 -5.33 -6.99 -18.11
CA GLU A 188 -4.54 -7.67 -17.09
C GLU A 188 -4.43 -6.82 -15.81
N ILE A 189 -4.38 -5.50 -15.95
CA ILE A 189 -4.44 -4.56 -14.82
C ILE A 189 -5.76 -4.76 -14.07
N ALA A 190 -6.89 -4.72 -14.79
CA ALA A 190 -8.22 -4.90 -14.20
C ALA A 190 -8.36 -6.25 -13.48
N VAL A 191 -7.93 -7.35 -14.12
CA VAL A 191 -8.03 -8.68 -13.49
C VAL A 191 -7.13 -8.80 -12.26
N GLY A 192 -5.96 -8.17 -12.26
CA GLY A 192 -5.11 -8.11 -11.07
C GLY A 192 -5.78 -7.36 -9.91
N ILE A 193 -6.40 -6.21 -10.17
CA ILE A 193 -7.15 -5.43 -9.17
C ILE A 193 -8.37 -6.20 -8.67
N GLU A 194 -9.12 -6.85 -9.55
CA GLU A 194 -10.26 -7.72 -9.17
C GLU A 194 -9.80 -8.90 -8.28
N ALA A 195 -8.63 -9.47 -8.54
CA ALA A 195 -8.07 -10.51 -7.68
C ALA A 195 -7.67 -9.97 -6.30
N LEU A 196 -7.17 -8.73 -6.19
CA LEU A 196 -6.93 -8.07 -4.89
C LEU A 196 -8.24 -7.80 -4.13
N LEU A 197 -9.33 -7.49 -4.83
CA LEU A 197 -10.67 -7.39 -4.24
C LEU A 197 -11.17 -8.74 -3.71
N ALA A 198 -10.99 -9.81 -4.48
CA ALA A 198 -11.35 -11.15 -4.04
C ALA A 198 -10.52 -11.59 -2.81
N PHE A 199 -9.22 -11.27 -2.81
CA PHE A 199 -8.34 -11.49 -1.66
C PHE A 199 -8.88 -10.76 -0.41
N HIS A 200 -9.22 -9.47 -0.53
CA HIS A 200 -9.79 -8.70 0.57
C HIS A 200 -11.04 -9.33 1.15
N GLN A 201 -12.01 -9.70 0.30
CA GLN A 201 -13.25 -10.33 0.72
C GLN A 201 -13.02 -11.67 1.42
N THR A 202 -12.10 -12.48 0.90
CA THR A 202 -11.84 -13.84 1.40
C THR A 202 -11.10 -13.83 2.73
N HIS A 203 -10.13 -12.92 2.88
CA HIS A 203 -9.13 -12.99 3.94
C HIS A 203 -9.21 -11.88 4.97
N LEU A 204 -9.72 -10.69 4.62
CA LEU A 204 -9.64 -9.49 5.46
C LEU A 204 -11.02 -9.01 5.93
N ALA A 205 -11.99 -8.87 5.03
CA ALA A 205 -13.24 -8.16 5.32
C ALA A 205 -14.06 -8.73 6.50
N SER A 206 -13.89 -10.02 6.82
CA SER A 206 -14.55 -10.72 7.92
C SER A 206 -13.60 -11.26 9.00
N GLY A 207 -12.35 -10.79 9.03
CA GLY A 207 -11.36 -11.20 10.03
C GLY A 207 -11.74 -10.77 11.45
N ASN A 208 -11.40 -11.58 12.44
CA ASN A 208 -11.58 -11.18 13.85
C ASN A 208 -10.67 -10.00 14.18
N GLY A 209 -11.26 -8.92 14.73
CA GLY A 209 -10.51 -7.72 15.14
C GLY A 209 -10.29 -6.69 14.02
N VAL A 210 -10.86 -6.91 12.84
CA VAL A 210 -10.84 -5.96 11.73
C VAL A 210 -11.77 -4.80 12.03
N ASP A 211 -11.28 -3.57 11.87
CA ASP A 211 -12.07 -2.37 12.14
C ASP A 211 -13.03 -2.03 10.99
N ALA A 212 -13.86 -1.01 11.17
CA ALA A 212 -14.89 -0.66 10.20
C ALA A 212 -14.32 -0.15 8.86
N VAL A 213 -13.15 0.49 8.87
CA VAL A 213 -12.47 1.00 7.68
C VAL A 213 -11.78 -0.15 6.96
N ASP A 214 -11.04 -0.98 7.68
CA ASP A 214 -10.38 -2.16 7.11
C ASP A 214 -11.39 -3.19 6.60
N SER A 215 -12.60 -3.25 7.15
CA SER A 215 -13.67 -4.07 6.58
C SER A 215 -14.24 -3.46 5.30
N ALA A 216 -14.36 -2.13 5.26
CA ALA A 216 -15.01 -1.39 4.18
C ALA A 216 -14.12 -1.19 2.95
N VAL A 217 -12.79 -1.10 3.09
CA VAL A 217 -11.89 -0.75 1.98
C VAL A 217 -10.87 -1.83 1.71
N ALA A 218 -10.82 -2.27 0.46
CA ALA A 218 -9.73 -3.11 -0.04
C ALA A 218 -8.52 -2.23 -0.35
N LEU A 219 -7.69 -1.93 0.67
CA LEU A 219 -6.56 -1.00 0.54
C LEU A 219 -5.61 -1.39 -0.59
N ASP A 220 -5.31 -2.68 -0.70
CA ASP A 220 -4.43 -3.23 -1.73
C ASP A 220 -4.94 -2.90 -3.15
N ALA A 221 -6.21 -3.24 -3.43
CA ALA A 221 -6.85 -2.94 -4.71
C ALA A 221 -6.99 -1.43 -4.95
N THR A 222 -7.28 -0.67 -3.89
CA THR A 222 -7.45 0.79 -3.94
C THR A 222 -6.15 1.51 -4.33
N ALA A 223 -5.03 1.12 -3.72
CA ALA A 223 -3.72 1.67 -4.04
C ALA A 223 -3.27 1.30 -5.46
N MET A 224 -3.53 0.07 -5.90
CA MET A 224 -3.18 -0.36 -7.27
C MET A 224 -4.04 0.31 -8.35
N LEU A 225 -5.33 0.56 -8.09
CA LEU A 225 -6.17 1.36 -8.99
C LEU A 225 -5.64 2.79 -9.09
N ALA A 226 -5.31 3.42 -7.95
CA ALA A 226 -4.75 4.76 -7.95
C ALA A 226 -3.39 4.82 -8.68
N LEU A 227 -2.54 3.80 -8.54
CA LEU A 227 -1.28 3.68 -9.28
C LEU A 227 -1.51 3.57 -10.78
N ALA A 228 -2.45 2.72 -11.22
CA ALA A 228 -2.78 2.58 -12.63
C ALA A 228 -3.30 3.90 -13.24
N ARG A 229 -4.14 4.63 -12.51
CA ARG A 229 -4.63 5.94 -12.96
C ARG A 229 -3.54 6.98 -13.03
N TRP A 230 -2.66 7.03 -12.03
CA TRP A 230 -1.46 7.88 -12.04
C TRP A 230 -0.59 7.59 -13.26
N ASP A 231 -0.43 6.31 -13.63
CA ASP A 231 0.33 5.86 -14.80
C ASP A 231 -0.38 6.11 -16.16
N GLY A 232 -1.59 6.66 -16.16
CA GLY A 232 -2.30 7.04 -17.38
C GLY A 232 -3.36 6.04 -17.86
N TRP A 233 -3.75 5.07 -17.03
CA TRP A 233 -4.83 4.13 -17.34
C TRP A 233 -6.19 4.65 -16.91
N ALA A 234 -7.11 4.82 -17.86
CA ALA A 234 -8.49 5.23 -17.60
C ALA A 234 -9.37 4.08 -17.09
N ILE A 235 -8.86 3.31 -16.12
CA ILE A 235 -9.56 2.18 -15.52
C ILE A 235 -10.52 2.70 -14.44
N THR A 236 -11.71 2.11 -14.41
CA THR A 236 -12.72 2.31 -13.37
C THR A 236 -13.18 0.97 -12.83
N ILE A 237 -13.34 0.85 -11.52
CA ILE A 237 -13.80 -0.37 -10.85
C ILE A 237 -15.05 -0.05 -10.02
N ASP A 238 -16.19 -0.59 -10.45
CA ASP A 238 -17.47 -0.46 -9.74
C ASP A 238 -17.57 -1.56 -8.67
N HIS A 239 -17.09 -1.26 -7.47
CA HIS A 239 -17.08 -2.20 -6.35
C HIS A 239 -17.19 -1.48 -5.01
N GLU A 240 -18.05 -1.97 -4.10
CA GLU A 240 -18.36 -1.30 -2.83
C GLU A 240 -17.15 -1.09 -1.89
N ALA A 241 -16.11 -1.89 -2.07
CA ALA A 241 -14.86 -1.81 -1.30
C ALA A 241 -13.79 -0.88 -1.92
N ILE A 242 -14.10 -0.24 -3.05
CA ILE A 242 -13.30 0.81 -3.66
C ILE A 242 -14.01 2.15 -3.42
N PRO A 243 -13.35 3.15 -2.80
CA PRO A 243 -13.94 4.47 -2.68
C PRO A 243 -14.30 5.08 -4.04
N ASP A 244 -15.53 5.55 -4.20
CA ASP A 244 -16.05 6.11 -5.47
C ASP A 244 -15.15 7.21 -6.06
N ALA A 245 -14.48 7.98 -5.18
CA ALA A 245 -13.56 9.04 -5.57
C ALA A 245 -12.42 8.56 -6.50
N LEU A 246 -11.98 7.29 -6.41
CA LEU A 246 -10.93 6.78 -7.30
C LEU A 246 -11.39 6.67 -8.76
N ASN A 247 -12.70 6.57 -9.00
CA ASN A 247 -13.25 6.50 -10.35
C ASN A 247 -13.54 7.89 -10.94
N ASP A 248 -13.29 8.96 -10.18
CA ASP A 248 -13.59 10.34 -10.57
C ASP A 248 -12.32 11.08 -11.01
N ASP A 249 -12.28 11.50 -12.28
CA ASP A 249 -11.17 12.25 -12.87
C ASP A 249 -10.95 13.62 -12.19
N GLU A 250 -11.95 14.19 -11.50
CA GLU A 250 -11.77 15.42 -10.71
C GLU A 250 -10.79 15.20 -9.55
N TYR A 251 -10.83 14.01 -8.96
CA TYR A 251 -10.10 13.68 -7.75
C TYR A 251 -8.84 12.87 -8.03
N TYR A 252 -8.88 11.95 -8.98
CA TYR A 252 -7.75 11.11 -9.39
C TYR A 252 -7.67 11.13 -10.92
N PRO A 253 -7.08 12.18 -11.52
CA PRO A 253 -6.98 12.29 -12.97
C PRO A 253 -6.12 11.17 -13.56
N VAL A 254 -6.33 10.90 -14.85
CA VAL A 254 -5.59 9.89 -15.60
C VAL A 254 -4.32 10.51 -16.18
N GLY A 255 -3.16 10.08 -15.71
CA GLY A 255 -1.84 10.62 -16.08
C GLY A 255 -1.57 11.97 -15.42
N GLU A 256 -0.71 11.98 -14.39
CA GLU A 256 -0.18 13.20 -13.74
C GLU A 256 1.31 13.42 -14.04
#